data_AF-A0A927ITW8-F1
#
_entry.id   AF-A0A927ITW8-F1
#
_cell.length_a   1.000
_cell.length_b   1.000
_cell.length_c   1.000
_cell.angle_alpha   90.00
_cell.angle_beta   90.00
_cell.angle_gamma   90.00
#
_symmetry.space_group_name_H-M   'P 1'
#
loop_
_entity.id
_entity.type
_entity.pdbx_description
1 polymer ?
#
loop_
_entity_poly.entity_id
_entity_poly.type
_entity_poly.pdbx_seq_one_letter_code
_entity_poly.pdbx_strand_id
1 'polypeptide(L)' 'MPGLAAAVADEIAALERPAGPEAIQLIRCEADETIARIVAGWPQAFDTKRALSLGFVPDADFDSIIRTYIEDEMNQRPR' A
#
# COMPACT_ATOMS: atom_id res chain seq x y z
N MET A 1 7.98 -13.85 -2.30
CA MET A 1 6.99 -13.30 -3.26
C MET A 1 7.47 -11.94 -3.69
N PRO A 2 7.34 -11.52 -4.95
CA PRO A 2 7.60 -10.14 -5.33
C PRO A 2 6.46 -9.27 -4.78
N GLY A 3 6.80 -8.09 -4.28
CA GLY A 3 5.85 -7.12 -3.75
C GLY A 3 6.35 -5.71 -4.00
N LEU A 4 5.56 -4.73 -3.59
CA LEU A 4 5.89 -3.31 -3.75
C LEU A 4 6.55 -2.78 -2.48
N ALA A 5 7.70 -2.12 -2.62
CA ALA A 5 8.28 -1.30 -1.57
C ALA A 5 7.88 0.16 -1.84
N ALA A 6 7.17 0.78 -0.91
CA ALA A 6 6.70 2.16 -1.01
C ALA A 6 6.92 2.87 0.34
N ALA A 7 7.13 4.18 0.30
CA ALA A 7 7.06 4.98 1.51
C ALA A 7 5.60 5.32 1.81
N VAL A 8 5.25 5.50 3.09
CA VAL A 8 3.91 5.94 3.51
C VAL A 8 3.47 7.22 2.79
N ALA A 9 4.40 8.13 2.48
CA ALA A 9 4.10 9.33 1.70
C ALA A 9 3.63 9.01 0.26
N ASP A 10 4.20 7.98 -0.36
CA ASP A 10 3.80 7.53 -1.70
C ASP A 10 2.39 6.92 -1.65
N GLU A 11 2.08 6.17 -0.59
CA GLU A 11 0.75 5.57 -0.35
C GLU A 11 -0.33 6.66 -0.18
N ILE A 12 -0.04 7.70 0.61
CA ILE A 12 -0.94 8.84 0.81
C ILE A 12 -1.16 9.59 -0.51
N ALA A 13 -0.10 9.84 -1.29
CA ALA A 13 -0.19 10.51 -2.58
C ALA A 13 -0.95 9.69 -3.62
N ALA A 14 -0.84 8.36 -3.57
CA ALA A 14 -1.60 7.46 -4.42
C ALA A 14 -3.10 7.47 -4.05
N LEU A 15 -3.43 7.51 -2.76
CA LEU A 15 -4.82 7.57 -2.27
C LEU A 15 -5.56 8.84 -2.70
N GLU A 16 -4.88 9.98 -2.75
CA GLU A 16 -5.50 11.26 -3.11
C GLU A 16 -6.08 11.25 -4.53
N ARG A 17 -5.45 10.52 -5.47
CA ARG A 17 -5.83 10.52 -6.89
C ARG A 17 -7.24 9.97 -7.13
N PRO A 18 -7.62 8.77 -6.63
CA PRO A 18 -8.97 8.24 -6.78
C PRO A 18 -9.96 8.70 -5.70
N ALA A 19 -9.49 8.98 -4.47
CA ALA A 19 -10.38 9.24 -3.32
C ALA A 19 -10.57 10.73 -3.00
N GLY A 20 -9.76 11.62 -3.60
CA GLY A 20 -9.83 13.06 -3.42
C GLY A 20 -9.19 13.57 -2.11
N PRO A 21 -9.03 14.91 -1.99
CA PRO A 21 -8.42 15.54 -0.82
C PRO A 21 -9.21 15.31 0.47
N GLU A 22 -10.52 15.08 0.40
CA GLU A 22 -11.37 14.80 1.55
C GLU A 22 -10.95 13.51 2.26
N ALA A 23 -10.52 12.48 1.51
CA ALA A 23 -10.02 11.25 2.08
C ALA A 23 -8.70 11.46 2.84
N ILE A 24 -7.81 12.29 2.29
CA ILE A 24 -6.52 12.62 2.91
C ILE A 24 -6.69 13.38 4.22
N GLN A 25 -7.69 14.26 4.30
CA GLN A 25 -8.01 14.99 5.53
C GLN A 25 -8.42 14.10 6.71
N LEU A 26 -8.77 12.84 6.46
CA LEU A 26 -9.08 11.87 7.51
C LEU A 26 -7.82 11.30 8.18
N ILE A 27 -6.65 11.45 7.56
CA ILE A 27 -5.38 10.91 8.06
C ILE A 27 -4.85 11.83 9.17
N ARG A 28 -4.50 11.22 10.31
CA ARG A 28 -3.82 11.91 11.42
C ARG A 28 -2.42 11.34 11.59
N CYS A 29 -1.42 12.19 11.40
CA CYS A 29 -0.02 11.83 11.62
C CYS A 29 0.34 12.01 13.10
N GLU A 30 0.07 10.99 13.91
CA GLU A 30 0.38 10.97 15.34
C GLU A 30 1.52 9.99 15.59
N ALA A 31 2.65 10.49 16.11
CA ALA A 31 3.80 9.65 16.39
C ALA A 31 3.54 8.75 17.59
N ASP A 32 3.73 7.44 17.41
CA ASP A 32 3.68 6.43 18.48
C ASP A 32 5.02 5.69 18.53
N GLU A 33 5.72 5.82 19.66
CA GLU A 33 7.05 5.23 19.86
C GLU A 33 7.02 3.69 19.89
N THR A 34 5.92 3.09 20.33
CA THR A 34 5.77 1.63 20.36
C THR A 34 5.64 1.11 18.95
N ILE A 35 4.78 1.72 18.13
CA ILE A 35 4.60 1.38 16.72
C ILE A 35 5.92 1.60 15.95
N ALA A 36 6.57 2.75 16.16
CA ALA A 36 7.83 3.07 15.49
C ALA A 36 8.92 2.02 15.74
N ARG A 37 9.06 1.54 16.98
CA ARG A 37 10.02 0.47 17.32
C ARG A 37 9.69 -0.86 16.66
N ILE A 38 8.41 -1.20 16.55
CA ILE A 38 7.97 -2.45 15.89
C ILE A 38 8.31 -2.38 14.40
N VAL A 39 7.90 -1.29 13.74
CA VAL A 39 8.06 -1.10 12.30
C VAL A 39 9.54 -0.92 11.91
N ALA A 40 10.38 -0.35 12.78
CA ALA A 40 11.81 -0.21 12.53
C ALA A 40 12.54 -1.55 12.33
N GLY A 41 11.99 -2.66 12.82
CA GLY A 41 12.53 -3.99 12.62
C GLY A 41 12.08 -4.67 11.32
N TRP A 42 11.14 -4.09 10.58
CA TRP A 42 10.59 -4.71 9.37
C TRP A 42 11.53 -4.50 8.18
N PRO A 43 11.73 -5.53 7.32
CA PRO A 43 12.50 -5.35 6.09
C PRO A 43 11.81 -4.36 5.15
N GLN A 44 12.53 -3.34 4.71
CA GLN A 44 11.99 -2.29 3.84
C GLN A 44 11.84 -2.76 2.38
N ALA A 45 12.71 -3.68 1.94
CA ALA A 45 12.69 -4.25 0.60
C ALA A 45 13.32 -5.65 0.61
N PHE A 46 12.96 -6.47 -0.37
CA PHE A 46 13.45 -7.83 -0.52
C PHE A 46 14.10 -8.04 -1.89
N ASP A 47 15.14 -8.88 -1.96
CA ASP A 47 15.56 -9.47 -3.24
C ASP A 47 14.56 -10.56 -3.64
N THR A 48 13.83 -10.32 -4.72
CA THR A 48 12.72 -11.16 -5.18
C THR A 48 13.03 -11.91 -6.47
N LYS A 49 14.30 -11.95 -6.92
CA LYS A 49 14.73 -12.60 -8.17
C LYS A 49 14.18 -14.00 -8.37
N ARG A 50 14.21 -14.83 -7.31
CA ARG A 50 13.68 -16.20 -7.37
C ARG A 50 12.19 -16.22 -7.70
N ALA A 51 11.40 -15.34 -7.10
CA ALA A 51 9.97 -15.32 -7.35
C ALA A 51 9.65 -14.80 -8.76
N LEU A 52 10.37 -13.77 -9.22
CA LEU A 52 10.26 -13.28 -10.59
C LEU A 52 10.62 -14.38 -11.61
N SER A 53 11.67 -15.17 -11.35
CA SER A 53 12.06 -16.30 -12.23
C SER A 53 11.01 -17.43 -12.31
N LEU A 54 10.10 -17.48 -11.34
CA LEU A 54 9.00 -18.45 -11.30
C LEU A 54 7.71 -17.88 -11.90
N GLY A 55 7.74 -16.68 -12.48
CA GLY A 55 6.59 -16.07 -13.16
C GLY A 55 5.63 -15.31 -12.23
N PHE A 56 5.99 -15.09 -10.96
CA PHE A 56 5.21 -14.21 -10.10
C PHE A 56 5.35 -12.75 -10.55
N VAL A 57 4.24 -12.02 -10.57
CA VAL A 57 4.16 -10.62 -10.99
C VAL A 57 3.77 -9.78 -9.77
N PRO A 58 4.57 -8.77 -9.36
CA PRO A 58 4.16 -7.83 -8.34
C PRO A 58 3.16 -6.80 -8.90
N ASP A 59 2.42 -6.14 -8.01
CA ASP A 59 1.71 -4.91 -8.36
C ASP A 59 2.68 -3.87 -8.95
N ALA A 60 2.23 -3.14 -9.96
CA ALA A 60 3.06 -2.16 -10.66
C ALA A 60 3.32 -0.91 -9.81
N ASP A 61 2.31 -0.48 -9.05
CA ASP A 61 2.32 0.71 -8.21
C ASP A 61 1.19 0.66 -7.17
N PHE A 62 1.20 1.61 -6.24
CA PHE A 62 0.19 1.69 -5.18
C PHE A 62 -1.18 2.15 -5.71
N ASP A 63 -1.23 2.88 -6.83
CA ASP A 63 -2.47 3.26 -7.51
C ASP A 63 -3.25 2.02 -7.96
N SER A 64 -2.54 1.01 -8.49
CA SER A 64 -3.12 -0.27 -8.91
C SER A 64 -3.72 -1.00 -7.71
N ILE A 65 -3.02 -1.02 -6.57
CA ILE A 65 -3.51 -1.64 -5.32
C ILE A 65 -4.81 -0.97 -4.84
N ILE A 66 -4.86 0.36 -4.81
CA ILE A 66 -6.07 1.10 -4.42
C ILE A 66 -7.22 0.83 -5.39
N ARG A 67 -6.95 0.80 -6.69
CA ARG A 67 -7.97 0.49 -7.70
C ARG A 67 -8.55 -0.91 -7.51
N THR A 68 -7.68 -1.91 -7.33
CA THR A 68 -8.12 -3.30 -7.04
C THR A 68 -8.99 -3.34 -5.80
N TYR A 69 -8.63 -2.64 -4.71
CA TYR A 69 -9.47 -2.56 -3.52
C TYR A 69 -10.85 -1.95 -3.80
N ILE A 70 -10.93 -0.86 -4.57
CA ILE A 70 -12.22 -0.24 -4.93
C ILE A 70 -13.08 -1.21 -5.76
N GLU A 71 -12.46 -1.89 -6.74
CA GLU A 71 -13.13 -2.83 -7.63
C GLU A 71 -13.64 -4.07 -6.89
N ASP A 72 -12.84 -4.63 -6.00
CA ASP A 72 -13.14 -5.91 -5.34
C ASP A 72 -13.98 -5.73 -4.08
N GLU A 73 -13.69 -4.72 -3.24
CA GLU A 73 -14.27 -4.60 -1.90
C GLU A 73 -15.34 -3.52 -1.81
N MET A 74 -15.19 -2.39 -2.51
CA MET A 74 -16.16 -1.29 -2.42
C MET A 74 -17.35 -1.44 -3.38
N ASN A 75 -17.13 -2.05 -4.54
CA ASN A 75 -18.20 -2.33 -5.50
C ASN A 75 -18.98 -3.61 -5.15
N GLN A 76 -18.50 -4.44 -4.23
CA GLN A 76 -19.22 -5.57 -3.67
C GLN A 76 -20.01 -5.15 -2.41
N ARG A 77 -21.13 -4.45 -2.59
CA ARG A 77 -22.10 -4.27 -1.49
C ARG A 77 -22.71 -5.63 -1.11
N PRO A 78 -22.65 -6.10 0.15
CA PRO A 78 -23.69 -6.98 0.66
C PRO A 78 -25.02 -6.19 0.69
N ARG A 79 -26.12 -6.87 0.35
CA ARG A 79 -27.48 -6.35 0.51
C ARG A 79 -27.82 -6.10 1.98
#